data_AF-A0AAV9LEH8-F1
#
_entry.id   AF-A0AAV9LEH8-F1
#
_cell.length_a   1.000
_cell.length_b   1.000
_cell.length_c   1.000
_cell.angle_alpha   90.00
_cell.angle_beta   90.00
_cell.angle_gamma   90.00
#
_symmetry.space_group_name_H-M   'P 1'
#
loop_
_entity.id
_entity.type
_entity.pdbx_description
1 polymer ?
#
loop_
_entity_poly.entity_id
_entity_poly.type
_entity_poly.pdbx_seq_one_letter_code
_entity_poly.pdbx_strand_id
1 'polypeptide(L)'
;MNVIAYLNAIYNIRYYIFLTGANNLVPMEIALKIARKIAANEPFAAYIVVPMWPEGVPTSKAVQEILFWQSQTMSMMYKIVAEALEKAGLSQYFHPQDYLNFYCLGKREVMPVNQKASAHNQDRLLGLAQKFGRFMIYVHSKGMIVDDEYVLMGSANINQRSLSGSRDTEIAMGAYQPNYTWARKDRHPNGQVYGYRMSLWSEHLGLVENTFMEPQTLECVRRVNEMARYNWNAFSGDEYKKMKGHLMQYPIQVSKNGEVTNLPGFECFPDVGGKILGAPTNLPDALTT
;
A
#
# COMPACT_ATOMS: atom_id res chain seq x y z
N MET A 1 1.47 -18.65 4.19
CA MET A 1 2.35 -17.86 3.31
C MET A 1 1.72 -16.50 3.05
N ASN A 2 2.46 -15.41 3.15
CA ASN A 2 2.04 -14.04 2.95
C ASN A 2 3.17 -13.20 2.30
N VAL A 3 2.81 -12.06 1.73
CA VAL A 3 3.77 -11.05 1.26
C VAL A 3 3.42 -9.71 1.89
N ILE A 4 4.40 -9.06 2.49
CA ILE A 4 4.27 -7.69 2.99
C ILE A 4 5.29 -6.83 2.23
N ALA A 5 4.83 -5.84 1.49
CA ALA A 5 5.68 -4.95 0.72
C ALA A 5 5.54 -3.50 1.22
N TYR A 6 6.68 -2.86 1.50
CA TYR A 6 6.79 -1.46 1.92
C TYR A 6 7.50 -0.66 0.83
N LEU A 7 6.74 0.14 0.09
CA LEU A 7 7.14 0.62 -1.22
C LEU A 7 6.82 2.09 -1.43
N ASN A 8 7.59 2.76 -2.28
CA ASN A 8 7.32 4.14 -2.66
C ASN A 8 6.37 4.26 -3.87
N ALA A 9 6.33 3.24 -4.73
CA ALA A 9 5.47 3.17 -5.91
C ALA A 9 5.29 1.71 -6.37
N ILE A 10 4.16 1.40 -7.03
CA ILE A 10 3.86 0.13 -7.70
C ILE A 10 3.24 0.43 -9.07
N TYR A 11 3.88 -0.01 -10.16
CA TYR A 11 3.28 0.03 -11.51
C TYR A 11 3.43 -1.29 -12.26
N ASN A 12 2.35 -1.78 -12.89
CA ASN A 12 2.33 -2.72 -14.02
C ASN A 12 0.90 -2.83 -14.59
N ILE A 13 0.75 -2.75 -15.92
CA ILE A 13 -0.50 -3.01 -16.64
C ILE A 13 -0.29 -4.03 -17.74
N ARG A 14 -1.13 -5.10 -17.78
CA ARG A 14 -1.09 -6.14 -18.83
C ARG A 14 -1.85 -5.80 -20.12
N TYR A 15 -2.91 -5.00 -20.04
CA TYR A 15 -3.78 -4.69 -21.21
C TYR A 15 -3.28 -3.53 -22.08
N TYR A 16 -2.23 -2.82 -21.65
CA TYR A 16 -1.54 -1.75 -22.39
C TYR A 16 -0.05 -2.10 -22.66
N ILE A 17 0.34 -3.38 -22.55
CA ILE A 17 1.74 -3.84 -22.69
C ILE A 17 2.38 -3.43 -24.02
N PHE A 18 1.60 -3.28 -25.09
CA PHE A 18 2.16 -2.94 -26.39
C PHE A 18 2.38 -1.43 -26.61
N LEU A 19 1.99 -0.56 -25.67
CA LEU A 19 2.02 0.90 -25.90
C LEU A 19 2.80 1.72 -24.86
N THR A 20 2.97 1.29 -23.59
CA THR A 20 3.42 2.19 -22.49
C THR A 20 4.80 1.88 -21.87
N GLY A 21 5.42 0.75 -22.21
CA GLY A 21 6.81 0.42 -21.81
C GLY A 21 7.05 0.07 -20.32
N ALA A 22 6.01 0.00 -19.48
CA ALA A 22 6.07 -0.42 -18.08
C ALA A 22 5.86 -1.94 -17.92
N ASN A 23 6.96 -2.70 -18.03
CA ASN A 23 6.95 -4.16 -18.19
C ASN A 23 7.40 -4.97 -16.96
N ASN A 24 7.78 -4.32 -15.85
CA ASN A 24 8.21 -5.03 -14.64
C ASN A 24 7.08 -5.94 -14.11
N LEU A 25 7.37 -7.19 -13.74
CA LEU A 25 6.33 -8.21 -13.51
C LEU A 25 5.76 -8.23 -12.08
N VAL A 26 6.29 -7.43 -11.16
CA VAL A 26 6.00 -7.62 -9.71
C VAL A 26 4.51 -7.55 -9.37
N PRO A 27 3.74 -6.54 -9.82
CA PRO A 27 2.32 -6.46 -9.46
C PRO A 27 1.50 -7.60 -10.08
N MET A 28 1.84 -8.02 -11.30
CA MET A 28 1.21 -9.16 -11.97
C MET A 28 1.49 -10.47 -11.21
N GLU A 29 2.74 -10.72 -10.81
CA GLU A 29 3.09 -11.92 -10.07
C GLU A 29 2.43 -12.00 -8.69
N ILE A 30 2.25 -10.86 -8.00
CA ILE A 30 1.49 -10.81 -6.75
C ILE A 30 0.03 -11.21 -7.01
N ALA A 31 -0.64 -10.60 -8.00
CA ALA A 31 -2.04 -10.90 -8.31
C ALA A 31 -2.23 -12.37 -8.74
N LEU A 32 -1.34 -12.90 -9.59
CA LEU A 32 -1.36 -14.29 -10.04
C LEU A 32 -1.02 -15.27 -8.91
N LYS A 33 -0.15 -14.91 -7.97
CA LYS A 33 0.12 -15.71 -6.77
C LYS A 33 -1.14 -15.83 -5.91
N ILE A 34 -1.84 -14.71 -5.68
CA ILE A 34 -3.12 -14.71 -4.96
C ILE A 34 -4.14 -15.59 -5.68
N ALA A 35 -4.33 -15.41 -6.99
CA ALA A 35 -5.26 -16.19 -7.78
C ALA A 35 -4.98 -17.71 -7.70
N ARG A 36 -3.69 -18.11 -7.76
CA ARG A 36 -3.27 -19.52 -7.57
C ARG A 36 -3.63 -20.04 -6.17
N LYS A 37 -3.43 -19.23 -5.13
CA LYS A 37 -3.75 -19.60 -3.74
C LYS A 37 -5.25 -19.73 -3.51
N ILE A 38 -6.06 -18.86 -4.11
CA ILE A 38 -7.52 -18.97 -4.12
C ILE A 38 -7.95 -20.27 -4.81
N ALA A 39 -7.42 -20.57 -6.00
CA ALA A 39 -7.75 -21.80 -6.72
C ALA A 39 -7.35 -23.07 -5.96
N ALA A 40 -6.27 -23.02 -5.17
CA ALA A 40 -5.82 -24.11 -4.31
C ALA A 40 -6.54 -24.16 -2.95
N ASN A 41 -7.44 -23.20 -2.65
CA ASN A 41 -8.04 -23.02 -1.33
C ASN A 41 -7.01 -22.94 -0.18
N GLU A 42 -5.90 -22.25 -0.43
CA GLU A 42 -4.80 -22.08 0.53
C GLU A 42 -4.79 -20.64 1.09
N PRO A 43 -4.62 -20.47 2.41
CA PRO A 43 -4.51 -19.13 3.01
C PRO A 43 -3.34 -18.35 2.45
N PHE A 44 -3.62 -17.13 1.99
CA PHE A 44 -2.61 -16.19 1.49
C PHE A 44 -3.12 -14.76 1.59
N ALA A 45 -2.22 -13.85 1.95
CA ALA A 45 -2.51 -12.41 1.98
C ALA A 45 -1.31 -11.60 1.48
N ALA A 46 -1.61 -10.50 0.80
CA ALA A 46 -0.66 -9.49 0.37
C ALA A 46 -1.01 -8.14 1.04
N TYR A 47 -0.05 -7.57 1.74
CA TYR A 47 -0.15 -6.27 2.40
C TYR A 47 0.82 -5.31 1.72
N ILE A 48 0.29 -4.22 1.18
CA ILE A 48 1.06 -3.26 0.40
C ILE A 48 0.95 -1.89 1.06
N VAL A 49 2.07 -1.34 1.50
CA VAL A 49 2.13 0.00 2.08
C VAL A 49 2.82 0.94 1.10
N VAL A 50 2.10 1.96 0.63
CA VAL A 50 2.57 2.99 -0.31
C VAL A 50 2.45 4.38 0.34
N PRO A 51 3.19 5.41 -0.11
CA PRO A 51 2.94 6.76 0.36
C PRO A 51 1.52 7.18 -0.06
N MET A 52 0.92 8.12 0.68
CA MET A 52 -0.42 8.60 0.32
C MET A 52 -0.42 9.23 -1.08
N TRP A 53 0.64 9.96 -1.40
CA TRP A 53 1.02 10.35 -2.75
C TRP A 53 2.55 10.37 -2.85
N PRO A 54 3.15 10.21 -4.05
CA PRO A 54 4.59 10.34 -4.25
C PRO A 54 5.11 11.75 -3.90
N GLU A 55 6.37 11.85 -3.54
CA GLU A 55 7.00 13.14 -3.22
C GLU A 55 6.78 14.18 -4.33
N GLY A 56 6.35 15.37 -3.92
CA GLY A 56 5.98 16.47 -4.80
C GLY A 56 4.61 17.05 -4.45
N VAL A 57 4.19 18.02 -5.26
CA VAL A 57 2.88 18.66 -5.12
C VAL A 57 1.79 17.72 -5.66
N PRO A 58 0.79 17.32 -4.86
CA PRO A 58 -0.24 16.35 -5.26
C PRO A 58 -1.01 16.71 -6.52
N THR A 59 -1.18 18.01 -6.77
CA THR A 59 -1.89 18.55 -7.94
C THR A 59 -1.01 18.68 -9.19
N SER A 60 0.30 18.44 -9.09
CA SER A 60 1.21 18.53 -10.23
C SER A 60 0.94 17.43 -11.26
N LYS A 61 1.22 17.73 -12.53
CA LYS A 61 1.03 16.77 -13.63
C LYS A 61 1.81 15.47 -13.39
N ALA A 62 3.06 15.56 -12.94
CA ALA A 62 3.90 14.39 -12.69
C ALA A 62 3.32 13.47 -11.60
N VAL A 63 2.87 14.04 -10.48
CA VAL A 63 2.27 13.25 -9.39
C VAL A 63 0.92 12.67 -9.81
N GLN A 64 0.09 13.42 -10.54
CA GLN A 64 -1.19 12.93 -11.04
C GLN A 64 -1.04 11.80 -12.07
N GLU A 65 -0.03 11.86 -12.93
CA GLU A 65 0.32 10.79 -13.89
C GLU A 65 0.75 9.51 -13.16
N ILE A 66 1.61 9.66 -12.15
CA ILE A 66 2.05 8.54 -11.31
C ILE A 66 0.85 7.88 -10.61
N LEU A 67 -0.01 8.68 -9.98
CA LEU A 67 -1.20 8.17 -9.29
C LEU A 67 -2.17 7.47 -10.26
N PHE A 68 -2.22 7.93 -11.51
CA PHE A 68 -2.97 7.26 -12.56
C PHE A 68 -2.39 5.86 -12.85
N TRP A 69 -1.07 5.72 -13.06
CA TRP A 69 -0.46 4.41 -13.25
C TRP A 69 -0.64 3.49 -12.05
N GLN A 70 -0.56 4.04 -10.83
CA GLN A 70 -0.83 3.29 -9.60
C GLN A 70 -2.28 2.78 -9.55
N SER A 71 -3.26 3.63 -9.87
CA SER A 71 -4.68 3.26 -9.85
C SER A 71 -5.03 2.22 -10.91
N GLN A 72 -4.45 2.33 -12.10
CA GLN A 72 -4.59 1.30 -13.15
C GLN A 72 -3.99 -0.04 -12.72
N THR A 73 -2.84 -0.01 -12.03
CA THR A 73 -2.19 -1.22 -11.51
C THR A 73 -3.04 -1.88 -10.43
N MET A 74 -3.56 -1.10 -9.47
CA MET A 74 -4.50 -1.60 -8.46
C MET A 74 -5.74 -2.22 -9.11
N SER A 75 -6.34 -1.54 -10.09
CA SER A 75 -7.52 -2.02 -10.83
C SER A 75 -7.26 -3.36 -11.52
N MET A 76 -6.10 -3.50 -12.20
CA MET A 76 -5.69 -4.77 -12.81
C MET A 76 -5.57 -5.89 -11.77
N MET A 77 -4.87 -5.63 -10.66
CA MET A 77 -4.63 -6.65 -9.64
C MET A 77 -5.95 -7.10 -8.99
N TYR A 78 -6.81 -6.16 -8.62
CA TYR A 78 -8.10 -6.49 -8.00
C TYR A 78 -9.05 -7.23 -8.94
N LYS A 79 -9.08 -6.90 -10.24
CA LYS A 79 -9.84 -7.67 -11.23
C LYS A 79 -9.39 -9.13 -11.29
N ILE A 80 -8.08 -9.39 -11.35
CA ILE A 80 -7.53 -10.76 -11.35
C ILE A 80 -7.95 -11.53 -10.09
N VAL A 81 -7.87 -10.89 -8.91
CA VAL A 81 -8.27 -11.51 -7.64
C VAL A 81 -9.77 -11.78 -7.61
N ALA A 82 -10.59 -10.83 -8.04
CA ALA A 82 -12.05 -10.98 -8.09
C ALA A 82 -12.48 -12.09 -9.06
N GLU A 83 -11.87 -12.17 -10.25
CA GLU A 83 -12.10 -13.25 -11.21
C GLU A 83 -11.70 -14.62 -10.65
N ALA A 84 -10.62 -14.70 -9.86
CA ALA A 84 -10.22 -15.94 -9.21
C ALA A 84 -11.24 -16.39 -8.15
N LEU A 85 -11.78 -15.45 -7.37
CA LEU A 85 -12.85 -15.72 -6.42
C LEU A 85 -14.12 -16.21 -7.12
N GLU A 86 -14.50 -15.56 -8.22
CA GLU A 86 -15.67 -15.95 -9.02
C GLU A 86 -15.50 -17.36 -9.60
N LYS A 87 -14.36 -17.65 -10.23
CA LYS A 87 -14.06 -18.97 -10.81
C LYS A 87 -14.02 -20.09 -9.76
N ALA A 88 -13.64 -19.78 -8.53
CA ALA A 88 -13.64 -20.72 -7.41
C ALA A 88 -15.01 -20.84 -6.71
N GLY A 89 -16.03 -20.05 -7.09
CA GLY A 89 -17.34 -20.02 -6.42
C GLY A 89 -17.32 -19.36 -5.04
N LEU A 90 -16.31 -18.54 -4.77
CA LEU A 90 -15.99 -17.95 -3.46
C LEU A 90 -16.39 -16.46 -3.34
N SER A 91 -16.79 -15.80 -4.44
CA SER A 91 -17.11 -14.37 -4.50
C SER A 91 -18.28 -13.91 -3.59
N GLN A 92 -19.18 -14.83 -3.23
CA GLN A 92 -20.24 -14.55 -2.27
C GLN A 92 -19.76 -14.51 -0.81
N TYR A 93 -18.71 -15.28 -0.48
CA TYR A 93 -18.20 -15.46 0.88
C TYR A 93 -17.01 -14.57 1.22
N PHE A 94 -16.18 -14.26 0.22
CA PHE A 94 -14.94 -13.52 0.40
C PHE A 94 -14.90 -12.25 -0.45
N HIS A 95 -14.15 -11.26 0.03
CA HIS A 95 -13.89 -10.01 -0.68
C HIS A 95 -12.46 -10.01 -1.27
N PRO A 96 -12.16 -9.32 -2.38
CA PRO A 96 -10.77 -9.18 -2.85
C PRO A 96 -9.80 -8.64 -1.79
N GLN A 97 -10.27 -7.75 -0.91
CA GLN A 97 -9.51 -7.22 0.24
C GLN A 97 -9.32 -8.22 1.40
N ASP A 98 -9.90 -9.42 1.34
CA ASP A 98 -9.50 -10.53 2.22
C ASP A 98 -8.15 -11.14 1.78
N TYR A 99 -7.63 -10.77 0.59
CA TYR A 99 -6.37 -11.29 0.03
C TYR A 99 -5.36 -10.22 -0.40
N LEU A 100 -5.81 -9.09 -0.96
CA LEU A 100 -4.95 -8.01 -1.45
C LEU A 100 -5.32 -6.69 -0.79
N ASN A 101 -4.38 -6.05 -0.10
CA ASN A 101 -4.66 -4.82 0.64
C ASN A 101 -3.62 -3.74 0.38
N PHE A 102 -4.09 -2.53 0.11
CA PHE A 102 -3.27 -1.33 -0.04
C PHE A 102 -3.51 -0.37 1.13
N TYR A 103 -2.42 0.15 1.68
CA TYR A 103 -2.40 1.05 2.82
C TYR A 103 -1.48 2.24 2.53
N CYS A 104 -1.66 3.31 3.31
CA CYS A 104 -0.70 4.40 3.44
C CYS A 104 -0.50 4.77 4.90
N LEU A 105 0.51 5.59 5.19
CA LEU A 105 0.82 6.03 6.55
C LEU A 105 0.46 7.50 6.76
N GLY A 106 -0.02 7.82 7.95
CA GLY A 106 -0.39 9.17 8.34
C GLY A 106 -0.26 9.42 9.82
N LYS A 107 -0.19 10.69 10.18
CA LYS A 107 -0.16 11.15 11.56
C LYS A 107 -1.09 12.33 11.72
N ARG A 108 -1.77 12.37 12.86
CA ARG A 108 -2.60 13.49 13.29
C ARG A 108 -2.34 13.79 14.76
N GLU A 109 -1.95 15.03 15.05
CA GLU A 109 -1.59 15.50 16.38
C GLU A 109 -2.47 16.69 16.79
N VAL A 110 -2.70 16.84 18.09
CA VAL A 110 -3.36 18.03 18.62
C VAL A 110 -2.36 19.18 18.51
N MET A 111 -2.74 20.25 17.81
CA MET A 111 -1.93 21.46 17.78
C MET A 111 -1.88 22.11 19.17
N PRO A 112 -0.69 22.37 19.74
CA PRO A 112 -0.57 23.05 21.02
C PRO A 112 -1.18 24.45 20.96
N VAL A 113 -1.96 24.82 21.98
CA VAL A 113 -2.69 26.12 22.07
C VAL A 113 -1.76 27.34 21.90
N ASN A 114 -0.47 27.19 22.23
CA ASN A 114 0.53 28.25 22.20
C ASN A 114 1.31 28.38 20.88
N GLN A 115 1.06 27.50 19.89
CA GLN A 115 1.62 27.61 18.54
C GLN A 115 0.54 28.09 17.56
N LYS A 116 -0.08 29.24 17.85
CA LYS A 116 -0.89 29.93 16.85
C LYS A 116 0.01 30.21 15.65
N ALA A 117 -0.36 29.63 14.51
CA ALA A 117 0.36 29.72 13.25
C ALA A 117 0.86 31.15 13.02
N SER A 118 2.17 31.31 12.83
CA SER A 118 2.73 32.52 12.24
C SER A 118 1.99 32.77 10.93
N ALA A 119 1.18 33.83 10.87
CA ALA A 119 0.25 34.18 9.79
C ALA A 119 0.95 34.65 8.50
N HIS A 120 2.07 34.02 8.13
CA HIS A 120 2.92 34.45 7.02
C HIS A 120 3.02 33.48 5.85
N ASN A 121 2.28 32.38 5.84
CA ASN A 121 2.26 31.52 4.65
C ASN A 121 0.98 31.75 3.84
N GLN A 122 1.15 32.43 2.70
CA GLN A 122 0.13 32.61 1.67
C GLN A 122 -0.29 31.30 0.98
N ASP A 123 0.30 30.16 1.35
CA ASP A 123 -0.06 28.85 0.82
C ASP A 123 -1.22 28.24 1.62
N ARG A 124 -2.42 28.33 1.03
CA ARG A 124 -3.67 27.79 1.58
C ARG A 124 -3.58 26.30 1.95
N LEU A 125 -2.76 25.52 1.23
CA LEU A 125 -2.61 24.08 1.46
C LEU A 125 -1.87 23.79 2.77
N LEU A 126 -0.80 24.56 3.04
CA LEU A 126 -0.06 24.48 4.30
C LEU A 126 -0.93 24.92 5.49
N GLY A 127 -1.81 25.90 5.28
CA GLY A 127 -2.74 26.37 6.30
C GLY A 127 -3.76 25.30 6.74
N LEU A 128 -4.26 24.46 5.83
CA LEU A 128 -5.21 23.40 6.18
C LEU A 128 -4.55 22.23 6.92
N ALA A 129 -3.37 21.78 6.46
CA ALA A 129 -2.63 20.72 7.15
C ALA A 129 -2.25 21.14 8.59
N GLN A 130 -1.85 22.41 8.78
CA GLN A 130 -1.61 22.99 10.11
C GLN A 130 -2.90 23.08 10.93
N LYS A 131 -4.00 23.54 10.33
CA LYS A 131 -5.31 23.64 11.01
C LYS A 131 -5.77 22.29 11.56
N PHE A 132 -5.68 21.23 10.76
CA PHE A 132 -6.14 19.90 11.15
C PHE A 132 -5.09 19.06 11.89
N GLY A 133 -3.85 19.57 11.97
CA GLY A 133 -2.73 18.93 12.64
C GLY A 133 -2.38 17.57 12.04
N ARG A 134 -2.58 17.38 10.73
CA ARG A 134 -2.45 16.08 10.07
C ARG A 134 -1.59 16.15 8.82
N PHE A 135 -0.82 15.10 8.57
CA PHE A 135 -0.08 14.91 7.32
C PHE A 135 0.27 13.44 7.10
N MET A 136 0.65 13.07 5.86
CA MET A 136 1.17 11.73 5.60
C MET A 136 2.49 11.50 6.34
N ILE A 137 2.73 10.27 6.77
CA ILE A 137 4.09 9.79 7.02
C ILE A 137 4.57 9.24 5.68
N TYR A 138 5.62 9.85 5.13
CA TYR A 138 6.06 9.50 3.79
C TYR A 138 6.75 8.14 3.76
N VAL A 139 6.22 7.22 2.97
CA VAL A 139 6.79 5.87 2.80
C VAL A 139 7.87 5.94 1.73
N HIS A 140 9.11 6.15 2.16
CA HIS A 140 10.28 6.11 1.28
C HIS A 140 10.94 4.73 1.24
N SER A 141 10.42 3.75 1.98
CA SER A 141 10.91 2.37 2.01
C SER A 141 10.86 1.70 0.63
N LYS A 142 11.83 0.81 0.38
CA LYS A 142 11.81 -0.14 -0.73
C LYS A 142 12.23 -1.52 -0.23
N GLY A 143 11.24 -2.28 0.23
CA GLY A 143 11.48 -3.60 0.77
C GLY A 143 10.27 -4.52 0.70
N MET A 144 10.54 -5.81 0.84
CA MET A 144 9.54 -6.87 0.82
C MET A 144 9.91 -7.93 1.85
N ILE A 145 8.94 -8.37 2.62
CA ILE A 145 9.02 -9.51 3.55
C ILE A 145 8.12 -10.60 3.00
N VAL A 146 8.65 -11.81 2.90
CA VAL A 146 7.93 -12.98 2.40
C VAL A 146 7.98 -14.06 3.46
N ASP A 147 6.79 -14.53 3.84
CA ASP A 147 6.60 -15.71 4.70
C ASP A 147 7.30 -15.67 6.07
N ASP A 148 7.62 -14.47 6.55
CA ASP A 148 8.43 -14.22 7.76
C ASP A 148 9.83 -14.89 7.76
N GLU A 149 10.29 -15.37 6.61
CA GLU A 149 11.59 -16.06 6.45
C GLU A 149 12.57 -15.32 5.54
N TYR A 150 12.08 -14.57 4.55
CA TYR A 150 12.90 -13.87 3.56
C TYR A 150 12.61 -12.37 3.56
N VAL A 151 13.67 -11.57 3.44
CA VAL A 151 13.57 -10.12 3.32
C VAL A 151 14.39 -9.61 2.12
N LEU A 152 13.79 -8.71 1.35
CA LEU A 152 14.42 -7.91 0.32
C LEU A 152 14.44 -6.46 0.80
N MET A 153 15.59 -5.79 0.72
CA MET A 153 15.72 -4.36 1.03
C MET A 153 16.69 -3.71 0.06
N GLY A 154 16.40 -2.48 -0.37
CA GLY A 154 17.26 -1.77 -1.31
C GLY A 154 16.80 -0.37 -1.63
N SER A 155 17.23 0.13 -2.78
CA SER A 155 16.84 1.43 -3.33
C SER A 155 15.74 1.36 -4.39
N ALA A 156 15.54 0.19 -5.01
CA ALA A 156 14.62 -0.01 -6.14
C ALA A 156 13.15 0.11 -5.75
N ASN A 157 12.45 1.10 -6.32
CA ASN A 157 10.99 1.19 -6.23
C ASN A 157 10.33 0.10 -7.10
N ILE A 158 9.05 -0.21 -6.88
CA ILE A 158 8.30 -1.10 -7.81
C ILE A 158 7.78 -0.27 -8.97
N ASN A 159 8.71 0.15 -9.82
CA ASN A 159 8.41 0.90 -11.02
C ASN A 159 9.36 0.50 -12.14
N GLN A 160 9.01 0.85 -13.37
CA GLN A 160 9.85 0.55 -14.52
C GLN A 160 11.19 1.30 -14.45
N ARG A 161 11.21 2.53 -13.92
CA ARG A 161 12.45 3.29 -13.69
C ARG A 161 13.50 2.52 -12.89
N SER A 162 13.11 1.87 -11.80
CA SER A 162 14.00 1.12 -10.91
C SER A 162 14.20 -0.33 -11.37
N LEU A 163 13.20 -0.96 -11.99
CA LEU A 163 13.22 -2.41 -12.30
C LEU A 163 13.62 -2.75 -13.74
N SER A 164 13.85 -1.78 -14.62
CA SER A 164 14.28 -2.07 -16.00
C SER A 164 15.74 -2.55 -16.10
N GLY A 165 16.58 -2.19 -15.13
CA GLY A 165 18.04 -2.41 -15.16
C GLY A 165 18.81 -1.52 -16.14
N SER A 166 18.12 -0.70 -16.94
CA SER A 166 18.67 0.17 -17.98
C SER A 166 18.28 1.65 -17.83
N ARG A 167 17.56 1.98 -16.75
CA ARG A 167 17.13 3.34 -16.41
C ARG A 167 17.93 3.81 -15.18
N ASP A 168 17.36 3.79 -13.98
CA ASP A 168 18.09 4.17 -12.76
C ASP A 168 18.95 2.99 -12.28
N THR A 169 20.14 3.30 -11.77
CA THR A 169 21.01 2.29 -11.13
C THR A 169 20.53 2.03 -9.72
N GLU A 170 20.18 0.79 -9.42
CA GLU A 170 19.65 0.38 -8.12
C GLU A 170 20.50 -0.70 -7.47
N ILE A 171 20.42 -0.80 -6.15
CA ILE A 171 21.01 -1.91 -5.38
C ILE A 171 19.98 -2.47 -4.40
N ALA A 172 19.98 -3.79 -4.25
CA ALA A 172 19.16 -4.47 -3.25
C ALA A 172 19.90 -5.69 -2.70
N MET A 173 19.63 -6.00 -1.43
CA MET A 173 20.01 -7.25 -0.79
C MET A 173 18.78 -8.13 -0.62
N GLY A 174 18.96 -9.43 -0.78
CA GLY A 174 18.00 -10.47 -0.39
C GLY A 174 18.63 -11.39 0.66
N ALA A 175 17.93 -11.64 1.76
CA ALA A 175 18.46 -12.46 2.85
C ALA A 175 17.37 -13.28 3.55
N TYR A 176 17.80 -14.42 4.09
CA TYR A 176 17.00 -15.27 4.96
C TYR A 176 17.92 -15.88 6.03
N GLN A 177 17.34 -16.43 7.09
CA GLN A 177 18.09 -17.13 8.12
C GLN A 177 17.94 -18.65 7.91
N PRO A 178 19.00 -19.40 7.58
CA PRO A 178 18.88 -20.81 7.19
C PRO A 178 18.21 -21.71 8.24
N ASN A 179 18.34 -21.37 9.53
CA ASN A 179 17.72 -22.12 10.64
C ASN A 179 16.30 -21.65 10.96
N TYR A 180 15.76 -20.66 10.25
CA TYR A 180 14.42 -20.09 10.43
C TYR A 180 13.73 -20.03 9.06
N THR A 181 13.40 -21.21 8.54
CA THR A 181 12.63 -21.37 7.30
C THR A 181 11.51 -22.38 7.49
N TRP A 182 10.45 -22.26 6.69
CA TRP A 182 9.32 -23.20 6.73
C TRP A 182 9.77 -24.64 6.48
N ALA A 183 10.70 -24.83 5.53
CA ALA A 183 11.23 -26.14 5.17
C ALA A 183 12.02 -26.85 6.29
N ARG A 184 12.51 -26.13 7.30
CA ARG A 184 13.34 -26.71 8.38
C ARG A 184 12.65 -26.78 9.73
N LYS A 185 11.70 -25.89 10.01
CA LYS A 185 11.15 -25.73 11.37
C LYS A 185 9.86 -26.51 11.61
N ASP A 186 9.19 -27.03 10.58
CA ASP A 186 7.82 -27.60 10.63
C ASP A 186 6.80 -26.68 11.35
N ARG A 187 7.15 -25.40 11.55
CA ARG A 187 6.38 -24.36 12.23
C ARG A 187 6.80 -22.99 11.72
N HIS A 188 6.02 -21.97 12.06
CA HIS A 188 6.24 -20.60 11.62
C HIS A 188 7.68 -20.10 11.92
N PRO A 189 8.41 -19.55 10.93
CA PRO A 189 9.77 -19.05 11.12
C PRO A 189 9.88 -17.79 12.00
N ASN A 190 9.89 -17.98 13.32
CA ASN A 190 10.04 -16.89 14.29
C ASN A 190 11.51 -16.43 14.43
N GLY A 191 12.11 -15.98 13.33
CA GLY A 191 13.46 -15.42 13.26
C GLY A 191 13.50 -13.89 13.41
N GLN A 192 14.61 -13.29 12.99
CA GLN A 192 14.78 -11.84 12.89
C GLN A 192 13.87 -11.22 11.82
N VAL A 193 13.58 -11.94 10.73
CA VAL A 193 12.64 -11.44 9.70
C VAL A 193 11.23 -11.29 10.28
N TYR A 194 10.72 -12.32 10.96
CA TYR A 194 9.50 -12.26 11.77
C TYR A 194 9.53 -11.11 12.77
N GLY A 195 10.61 -10.99 13.56
CA GLY A 195 10.74 -9.94 14.58
C GLY A 195 10.70 -8.53 13.97
N TYR A 196 11.38 -8.33 12.85
CA TYR A 196 11.38 -7.07 12.09
C TYR A 196 9.98 -6.73 11.59
N ARG A 197 9.28 -7.70 11.00
CA ARG A 197 7.90 -7.54 10.53
C ARG A 197 6.94 -7.18 11.66
N MET A 198 7.01 -7.89 12.80
CA MET A 198 6.23 -7.56 13.99
C MET A 198 6.55 -6.16 14.54
N SER A 199 7.82 -5.73 14.50
CA SER A 199 8.23 -4.39 14.92
C SER A 199 7.62 -3.30 14.03
N LEU A 200 7.67 -3.46 12.70
CA LEU A 200 7.02 -2.53 11.76
C LEU A 200 5.51 -2.48 11.97
N TRP A 201 4.88 -3.63 12.21
CA TRP A 201 3.46 -3.68 12.52
C TRP A 201 3.14 -2.99 13.84
N SER A 202 3.97 -3.16 14.87
CA SER A 202 3.82 -2.44 16.13
C SER A 202 3.90 -0.92 15.93
N GLU A 203 4.83 -0.44 15.10
CA GLU A 203 4.96 0.98 14.76
C GLU A 203 3.69 1.48 14.03
N HIS A 204 3.25 0.78 13.00
CA HIS A 204 2.18 1.26 12.14
C HIS A 204 0.78 1.04 12.75
N LEU A 205 0.57 -0.02 13.51
CA LEU A 205 -0.72 -0.33 14.12
C LEU A 205 -0.84 0.23 15.56
N GLY A 206 0.30 0.58 16.18
CA GLY A 206 0.37 1.15 17.53
C GLY A 206 0.22 0.12 18.66
N LEU A 207 0.20 -1.17 18.33
CA LEU A 207 0.06 -2.28 19.28
C LEU A 207 0.53 -3.60 18.66
N VAL A 208 0.67 -4.62 19.50
CA VAL A 208 0.96 -6.00 19.10
C VAL A 208 -0.15 -6.92 19.61
N GLU A 209 -0.74 -7.71 18.71
CA GLU A 209 -1.78 -8.70 19.00
C GLU A 209 -1.37 -10.09 18.48
N ASN A 210 -1.89 -11.15 19.10
CA ASN A 210 -1.61 -12.53 18.69
C ASN A 210 -2.09 -12.83 17.26
N THR A 211 -3.14 -12.16 16.80
CA THR A 211 -3.65 -12.30 15.42
C THR A 211 -2.58 -11.94 14.38
N PHE A 212 -1.67 -11.01 14.71
CA PHE A 212 -0.58 -10.59 13.82
C PHE A 212 0.53 -11.63 13.69
N MET A 213 0.53 -12.68 14.52
CA MET A 213 1.50 -13.77 14.40
C MET A 213 1.27 -14.64 13.18
N GLU A 214 0.07 -14.60 12.57
CA GLU A 214 -0.29 -15.42 11.41
C GLU A 214 -0.88 -14.54 10.28
N PRO A 215 -0.03 -13.81 9.54
CA PRO A 215 -0.47 -12.76 8.62
C PRO A 215 -1.30 -13.26 7.44
N GLN A 216 -1.22 -14.54 7.11
CA GLN A 216 -1.99 -15.17 6.03
C GLN A 216 -3.44 -15.46 6.41
N THR A 217 -3.81 -15.36 7.69
CA THR A 217 -5.15 -15.72 8.16
C THR A 217 -6.16 -14.62 7.86
N LEU A 218 -7.39 -15.03 7.55
CA LEU A 218 -8.50 -14.10 7.32
C LEU A 218 -8.75 -13.20 8.53
N GLU A 219 -8.61 -13.74 9.74
CA GLU A 219 -8.74 -13.00 10.99
C GLU A 219 -7.73 -11.85 11.06
N CYS A 220 -6.45 -12.14 10.78
CA CYS A 220 -5.40 -11.12 10.74
C CYS A 220 -5.71 -10.04 9.69
N VAL A 221 -6.03 -10.43 8.46
CA VAL A 221 -6.32 -9.49 7.37
C VAL A 221 -7.46 -8.54 7.75
N ARG A 222 -8.57 -9.10 8.26
CA ARG A 222 -9.74 -8.31 8.66
C ARG A 222 -9.45 -7.41 9.84
N ARG A 223 -8.63 -7.86 10.80
CA ARG A 223 -8.19 -7.05 11.94
C ARG A 223 -7.35 -5.86 11.51
N VAL A 224 -6.35 -6.08 10.66
CA VAL A 224 -5.52 -5.00 10.10
C VAL A 224 -6.39 -4.00 9.31
N ASN A 225 -7.31 -4.50 8.48
CA ASN A 225 -8.24 -3.67 7.72
C ASN A 225 -9.19 -2.85 8.59
N GLU A 226 -9.68 -3.40 9.69
CA GLU A 226 -10.51 -2.69 10.67
C GLU A 226 -9.74 -1.51 11.28
N MET A 227 -8.50 -1.75 11.73
CA MET A 227 -7.64 -0.72 12.30
C MET A 227 -7.28 0.36 11.29
N ALA A 228 -6.96 -0.04 10.05
CA ALA A 228 -6.65 0.86 8.96
C ALA A 228 -7.83 1.77 8.57
N ARG A 229 -9.06 1.23 8.55
CA ARG A 229 -10.30 2.01 8.38
C ARG A 229 -10.54 2.99 9.52
N TYR A 230 -10.37 2.55 10.76
CA TYR A 230 -10.50 3.41 11.93
C TYR A 230 -9.52 4.60 11.85
N ASN A 231 -8.24 4.32 11.55
CA ASN A 231 -7.21 5.35 11.46
C ASN A 231 -7.45 6.30 10.29
N TRP A 232 -7.91 5.82 9.13
CA TRP A 232 -8.33 6.69 8.03
C TRP A 232 -9.43 7.65 8.47
N ASN A 233 -10.50 7.16 9.11
CA ASN A 233 -11.60 8.00 9.56
C ASN A 233 -11.14 9.03 10.61
N ALA A 234 -10.25 8.62 11.53
CA ALA A 234 -9.67 9.53 12.52
C ALA A 234 -8.74 10.57 11.88
N PHE A 235 -8.03 10.21 10.82
CA PHE A 235 -7.17 11.11 10.06
C PHE A 235 -7.99 12.09 9.24
N SER A 236 -8.97 11.63 8.47
CA SER A 236 -9.68 12.39 7.43
C SER A 236 -10.87 13.21 7.94
N GLY A 237 -11.42 12.91 9.12
CA GLY A 237 -12.55 13.66 9.70
C GLY A 237 -12.21 15.10 10.09
N ASP A 238 -13.19 15.99 10.02
CA ASP A 238 -13.00 17.41 10.40
C ASP A 238 -12.68 17.57 11.89
N GLU A 239 -13.42 16.86 12.75
CA GLU A 239 -13.17 16.84 14.19
C GLU A 239 -11.92 16.02 14.52
N TYR A 240 -11.17 16.46 15.53
CA TYR A 240 -10.01 15.72 16.00
C TYR A 240 -10.44 14.43 16.68
N LYS A 241 -9.91 13.31 16.18
CA LYS A 241 -10.01 12.00 16.81
C LYS A 241 -8.62 11.39 16.92
N LYS A 242 -8.29 10.84 18.08
CA LYS A 242 -7.00 10.17 18.30
C LYS A 242 -6.89 8.93 17.40
N MET A 243 -5.83 8.90 16.59
CA MET A 243 -5.44 7.71 15.83
C MET A 243 -4.88 6.63 16.77
N LYS A 244 -5.09 5.36 16.44
CA LYS A 244 -4.54 4.23 17.21
C LYS A 244 -3.13 3.86 16.77
N GLY A 245 -2.84 4.07 15.48
CA GLY A 245 -1.53 3.90 14.87
C GLY A 245 -1.42 4.79 13.63
N HIS A 246 -0.43 4.52 12.79
CA HIS A 246 -0.15 5.27 11.56
C HIS A 246 -0.72 4.64 10.29
N LEU A 247 -0.98 3.32 10.29
CA LEU A 247 -1.50 2.59 9.14
C LEU A 247 -2.94 3.01 8.87
N MET A 248 -3.20 3.43 7.63
CA MET A 248 -4.53 3.78 7.13
C MET A 248 -4.82 2.97 5.88
N GLN A 249 -6.08 2.68 5.62
CA GLN A 249 -6.46 2.15 4.31
C GLN A 249 -6.05 3.17 3.23
N TYR A 250 -5.52 2.71 2.11
CA TYR A 250 -5.35 3.60 0.97
C TYR A 250 -6.75 4.09 0.55
N PRO A 251 -6.96 5.38 0.21
CA PRO A 251 -8.29 5.99 0.16
C PRO A 251 -9.10 5.65 -1.12
N ILE A 252 -9.22 4.36 -1.40
CA ILE A 252 -9.99 3.78 -2.50
C ILE A 252 -11.08 2.86 -1.95
N GLN A 253 -12.15 2.71 -2.73
CA GLN A 253 -13.15 1.68 -2.54
C GLN A 253 -12.92 0.57 -3.57
N VAL A 254 -13.04 -0.67 -3.11
CA VAL A 254 -12.94 -1.87 -3.96
C VAL A 254 -14.24 -2.62 -3.84
N SER A 255 -14.87 -2.92 -4.98
CA SER A 255 -16.10 -3.72 -4.99
C SER A 255 -15.79 -5.23 -5.07
N LYS A 256 -16.80 -6.07 -4.89
CA LYS A 256 -16.66 -7.53 -5.03
C LYS A 256 -16.19 -7.99 -6.41
N ASN A 257 -16.47 -7.22 -7.47
CA ASN A 257 -16.03 -7.55 -8.83
C ASN A 257 -14.60 -7.03 -9.15
N GLY A 258 -13.92 -6.42 -8.17
CA GLY A 258 -12.57 -5.89 -8.33
C GLY A 258 -12.50 -4.47 -8.92
N GLU A 259 -13.63 -3.79 -9.09
CA GLU A 259 -13.67 -2.39 -9.49
C GLU A 259 -13.09 -1.48 -8.40
N VAL A 260 -12.17 -0.59 -8.79
CA VAL A 260 -11.52 0.40 -7.93
C VAL A 260 -12.10 1.78 -8.19
N THR A 261 -12.63 2.40 -7.16
CA THR A 261 -13.22 3.75 -7.19
C THR A 261 -12.72 4.58 -6.00
N ASN A 262 -13.10 5.86 -5.96
CA ASN A 262 -12.83 6.72 -4.81
C ASN A 262 -13.63 6.26 -3.59
N LEU A 263 -13.09 6.46 -2.39
CA LEU A 263 -13.95 6.43 -1.20
C LEU A 263 -15.03 7.52 -1.31
N PRO A 264 -16.28 7.27 -0.89
CA PRO A 264 -17.34 8.27 -0.94
C PRO A 264 -16.95 9.56 -0.23
N GLY A 265 -17.04 10.70 -0.94
CA GLY A 265 -16.65 12.02 -0.42
C GLY A 265 -15.15 12.35 -0.52
N PHE A 266 -14.33 11.43 -1.04
CA PHE A 266 -12.87 11.61 -1.15
C PHE A 266 -12.41 11.44 -2.61
N GLU A 267 -12.71 12.43 -3.44
CA GLU A 267 -12.15 12.48 -4.81
C GLU A 267 -10.69 12.96 -4.83
N CYS A 268 -10.33 13.79 -3.87
CA CYS A 268 -9.00 14.37 -3.70
C CYS A 268 -8.43 14.08 -2.31
N PHE A 269 -7.11 14.19 -2.16
CA PHE A 269 -6.49 14.04 -0.84
C PHE A 269 -6.91 15.16 0.12
N PRO A 270 -7.13 14.86 1.41
CA PRO A 270 -7.49 15.85 2.41
C PRO A 270 -6.46 16.98 2.48
N ASP A 271 -6.93 18.23 2.58
CA ASP A 271 -6.16 19.47 2.78
C ASP A 271 -5.28 19.92 1.60
N VAL A 272 -4.69 18.98 0.86
CA VAL A 272 -3.68 19.24 -0.17
C VAL A 272 -4.22 19.15 -1.60
N GLY A 273 -5.42 18.61 -1.80
CA GLY A 273 -6.03 18.41 -3.11
C GLY A 273 -5.32 17.32 -3.93
N GLY A 274 -5.51 17.35 -5.26
CA GLY A 274 -5.00 16.31 -6.17
C GLY A 274 -5.86 15.06 -6.14
N LYS A 275 -6.20 14.50 -7.30
CA LYS A 275 -7.10 13.35 -7.38
C LYS A 275 -6.41 12.10 -6.84
N ILE A 276 -7.12 11.32 -6.04
CA ILE A 276 -6.59 10.09 -5.41
C ILE A 276 -6.26 9.01 -6.45
N LEU A 277 -7.10 8.85 -7.46
CA LEU A 277 -6.88 7.91 -8.57
C LEU A 277 -5.98 8.50 -9.68
N GLY A 278 -5.46 9.72 -9.47
CA GLY A 278 -4.66 10.45 -10.45
C GLY A 278 -5.45 10.89 -11.68
N ALA A 279 -4.71 11.36 -12.68
CA ALA A 279 -5.24 11.70 -13.98
C ALA A 279 -4.12 11.56 -15.02
N PRO A 280 -4.43 11.02 -16.23
CA PRO A 280 -3.46 11.01 -17.32
C PRO A 280 -3.17 12.44 -17.78
N THR A 281 -1.96 12.63 -18.27
CA THR A 281 -1.35 13.90 -18.68
C THR A 281 -0.60 13.69 -20.00
N ASN A 282 0.02 14.76 -20.50
CA ASN A 282 0.81 14.70 -21.73
C ASN A 282 2.30 14.41 -21.47
N LEU A 283 2.65 13.97 -20.26
CA LEU A 283 4.03 13.60 -19.93
C LEU A 283 4.35 12.23 -20.56
N PRO A 284 5.53 12.05 -21.17
CA PRO A 284 5.94 10.74 -21.66
C PRO A 284 5.96 9.70 -20.54
N ASP A 285 5.38 8.52 -20.80
CA ASP A 285 5.31 7.40 -19.84
C ASP A 285 6.69 7.03 -19.27
N ALA A 286 7.75 7.13 -20.08
CA ALA A 286 9.12 6.85 -19.62
C ALA A 286 9.58 7.71 -18.44
N LEU A 287 8.98 8.88 -18.23
CA LEU A 287 9.28 9.76 -17.09
C LEU A 287 8.48 9.41 -15.84
N THR A 288 7.34 8.74 -15.97
CA THR A 288 6.35 8.56 -14.89
C THR A 288 6.05 7.11 -14.56
N THR A 289 6.68 6.17 -15.28
CA THR A 289 6.58 4.71 -15.10
C THR A 289 7.78 4.07 -14.45
#